data_AF-A0A7S1LVH1-F1
#
_entry.id   AF-A0A7S1LVH1-F1
#
_cell.length_a   1.000
_cell.length_b   1.000
_cell.length_c   1.000
_cell.angle_alpha   90.00
_cell.angle_beta   90.00
_cell.angle_gamma   90.00
#
_symmetry.space_group_name_H-M   'P 1'
#
loop_
_entity.id
_entity.type
_entity.pdbx_description
1 polymer ?
#
loop_
_entity_poly.entity_id
_entity_poly.type
_entity_poly.pdbx_seq_one_letter_code
_entity_poly.pdbx_strand_id
1 'polypeptide(L)'
;TVQIAVLFDGTSSMQEWIDTVCAEISVAARSLEGHTCLAVRLALVVYRDYGDAERFAVQDFTDVGTFVAALSKTRASGGRDIAEDVLGGFDRLLTKLSWDSDAIHGCVWCCDAP
;
A
#
# COMPACT_ATOMS: atom_id res chain seq x y z
N THR A 1 4.99 1.38 18.54
CA THR A 1 4.02 1.22 17.44
C THR A 1 4.71 0.58 16.26
N VAL A 2 4.00 -0.20 15.46
CA VAL A 2 4.51 -0.72 14.19
C VAL A 2 3.81 0.03 13.05
N GLN A 3 4.57 0.64 12.17
CA GLN A 3 4.09 1.34 10.98
C GLN A 3 4.49 0.55 9.74
N ILE A 4 3.51 0.03 9.01
CA ILE A 4 3.74 -0.70 7.76
C ILE A 4 3.10 0.10 6.62
N ALA A 5 3.93 0.54 5.68
CA ALA A 5 3.45 1.10 4.43
C ALA A 5 3.34 -0.02 3.39
N VAL A 6 2.22 -0.06 2.70
CA VAL A 6 2.00 -1.00 1.60
C VAL A 6 2.05 -0.21 0.30
N LEU A 7 3.07 -0.50 -0.50
CA LEU A 7 3.27 0.08 -1.82
C LEU A 7 2.73 -0.89 -2.86
N PHE A 8 1.71 -0.46 -3.59
CA PHE A 8 1.01 -1.26 -4.58
C PHE A 8 1.22 -0.72 -5.98
N ASP A 9 1.51 -1.64 -6.89
CA ASP A 9 1.25 -1.46 -8.29
C ASP A 9 -0.27 -1.48 -8.53
N GLY A 10 -0.78 -0.37 -9.06
CA GLY A 10 -2.19 -0.15 -9.35
C GLY A 10 -2.57 -0.34 -10.82
N THR A 11 -1.74 -0.99 -11.62
CA THR A 11 -1.99 -1.21 -13.05
C THR A 11 -2.93 -2.37 -13.32
N SER A 12 -3.48 -2.43 -14.53
CA SER A 12 -4.58 -3.34 -14.88
C SER A 12 -4.31 -4.84 -14.64
N SER A 13 -3.04 -5.28 -14.67
CA SER A 13 -2.66 -6.67 -14.37
C SER A 13 -2.79 -7.04 -12.89
N MET A 14 -2.83 -6.05 -11.99
CA MET A 14 -2.76 -6.24 -10.55
C MET A 14 -4.11 -6.43 -9.84
N GLN A 15 -5.25 -6.40 -10.54
CA GLN A 15 -6.57 -6.40 -9.90
C GLN A 15 -6.80 -7.62 -8.99
N GLU A 16 -6.49 -8.83 -9.48
CA GLU A 16 -6.67 -10.07 -8.72
C GLU A 16 -5.76 -10.11 -7.48
N TRP A 17 -4.57 -9.52 -7.58
CA TRP A 17 -3.61 -9.42 -6.48
C TRP A 17 -4.06 -8.42 -5.42
N ILE A 18 -4.59 -7.26 -5.83
CA ILE A 18 -5.16 -6.27 -4.90
C ILE A 18 -6.31 -6.89 -4.08
N ASP A 19 -7.19 -7.64 -4.74
CA ASP A 19 -8.32 -8.31 -4.08
C ASP A 19 -7.85 -9.41 -3.11
N THR A 20 -6.81 -10.16 -3.49
CA THR A 20 -6.22 -11.20 -2.63
C THR A 20 -5.51 -10.61 -1.41
N VAL A 21 -4.69 -9.57 -1.60
CA VAL A 21 -3.94 -8.96 -0.49
C VAL A 21 -4.87 -8.24 0.48
N CYS A 22 -6.00 -7.68 0.02
CA CYS A 22 -7.06 -7.16 0.91
C CYS A 22 -7.46 -8.17 1.98
N ALA A 23 -7.65 -9.44 1.59
CA ALA A 23 -8.05 -10.49 2.50
C ALA A 23 -6.92 -10.85 3.48
N GLU A 24 -5.71 -11.07 2.97
CA GLU A 24 -4.58 -11.57 3.77
C GLU A 24 -4.02 -10.53 4.75
N ILE A 25 -3.92 -9.26 4.35
CA ILE A 25 -3.34 -8.22 5.21
C ILE A 25 -4.21 -7.92 6.42
N SER A 26 -5.52 -8.10 6.28
CA SER A 26 -6.49 -8.00 7.37
C SER A 26 -6.22 -9.06 8.44
N VAL A 27 -5.86 -10.28 8.03
CA VAL A 27 -5.54 -11.40 8.93
C VAL A 27 -4.19 -11.17 9.60
N ALA A 28 -3.17 -10.81 8.81
CA ALA A 28 -1.82 -10.56 9.32
C ALA A 28 -1.79 -9.42 10.35
N ALA A 29 -2.48 -8.31 10.07
CA ALA A 29 -2.51 -7.16 10.98
C ALA A 29 -3.19 -7.50 12.32
N ARG A 30 -4.32 -8.21 12.29
CA ARG A 30 -5.00 -8.68 13.51
C ARG A 30 -4.14 -9.65 14.32
N SER A 31 -3.39 -10.52 13.64
CA SER A 31 -2.46 -11.45 14.29
C SER A 31 -1.32 -10.71 15.00
N LEU A 32 -0.73 -9.70 14.34
CA LEU A 32 0.33 -8.86 14.91
C LEU A 32 -0.11 -8.10 16.17
N GLU A 33 -1.31 -7.52 16.15
CA GLU A 33 -1.90 -6.86 17.32
C GLU A 33 -2.07 -7.84 18.50
N GLY A 34 -2.50 -9.08 18.22
CA GLY A 34 -2.68 -10.13 19.22
C GLY A 34 -1.38 -10.68 19.83
N HIS A 35 -0.26 -10.62 19.10
CA HIS A 35 1.01 -11.22 19.53
C HIS A 35 2.01 -10.22 20.14
N THR A 36 1.96 -8.94 19.77
CA THR A 36 3.03 -7.98 20.11
C THR A 36 2.64 -6.95 21.17
N CYS A 37 1.35 -6.84 21.53
CA CYS A 37 0.79 -5.73 22.33
C CYS A 37 1.11 -4.33 21.76
N LEU A 38 1.61 -4.23 20.52
CA LEU A 38 1.91 -2.98 19.83
C LEU A 38 0.73 -2.60 18.95
N ALA A 39 0.40 -1.31 18.94
CA ALA A 39 -0.53 -0.77 17.95
C ALA A 39 0.08 -0.90 16.53
N VAL A 40 -0.67 -1.48 15.61
CA VAL A 40 -0.32 -1.58 14.19
C VAL A 40 -0.98 -0.44 13.44
N ARG A 41 -0.21 0.26 12.62
CA ARG A 41 -0.69 1.34 11.75
C ARG A 41 -0.29 1.03 10.32
N LEU A 42 -1.26 1.12 9.42
CA LEU A 42 -1.08 0.76 8.01
C LEU A 42 -1.28 2.00 7.14
N ALA A 43 -0.40 2.17 6.16
CA ALA A 43 -0.51 3.19 5.12
C ALA A 43 -0.58 2.52 3.75
N LEU A 44 -1.23 3.17 2.79
CA LEU A 44 -1.37 2.67 1.42
C LEU A 44 -0.82 3.70 0.44
N VAL A 45 0.08 3.25 -0.43
CA VAL A 45 0.53 4.01 -1.59
C VAL A 45 0.27 3.16 -2.81
N VAL A 46 -0.54 3.64 -3.74
CA VAL A 46 -0.77 3.01 -5.04
C VAL A 46 -0.07 3.86 -6.08
N TYR A 47 0.81 3.26 -6.88
CA TYR A 47 1.45 3.91 -8.02
C TYR A 47 0.97 3.26 -9.32
N ARG A 48 0.97 4.05 -10.40
CA ARG A 48 0.63 3.64 -11.76
C ARG A 48 1.55 4.37 -12.74
N ASP A 49 1.43 4.03 -14.01
CA ASP A 49 2.28 4.58 -15.07
C ASP A 49 2.07 6.09 -15.31
N TYR A 50 3.04 6.68 -16.01
CA TYR A 50 2.96 8.02 -16.57
C TYR A 50 1.80 8.16 -17.55
N GLY A 51 0.97 9.19 -17.31
CA GLY A 51 -0.14 9.52 -18.19
C GLY A 51 -1.45 8.82 -17.83
N ASP A 52 -1.45 7.98 -16.80
CA ASP A 52 -2.68 7.51 -16.18
C ASP A 52 -3.40 8.65 -15.43
N ALA A 53 -4.74 8.61 -15.47
CA ALA A 53 -5.58 9.67 -14.90
C ALA A 53 -5.37 9.86 -13.40
N GLU A 54 -5.10 8.77 -12.68
CA GLU A 54 -4.70 8.76 -11.29
C GLU A 54 -3.35 8.03 -11.16
N ARG A 55 -2.26 8.78 -11.32
CA ARG A 55 -0.90 8.21 -11.21
C ARG A 55 -0.55 7.73 -9.79
N PHE A 56 -1.08 8.40 -8.77
CA PHE A 56 -0.83 8.02 -7.38
C PHE A 56 -2.10 8.15 -6.54
N ALA A 57 -2.32 7.19 -5.64
CA ALA A 57 -3.25 7.31 -4.53
C ALA A 57 -2.48 7.09 -3.22
N VAL A 58 -2.61 8.01 -2.27
CA VAL A 58 -1.88 7.95 -1.00
C VAL A 58 -2.88 8.04 0.14
N GLN A 59 -2.84 7.06 1.04
CA GLN A 59 -3.49 7.10 2.33
C GLN A 59 -2.42 6.97 3.42
N ASP A 60 -2.43 7.96 4.31
CA ASP A 60 -1.52 7.99 5.45
C ASP A 60 -1.85 6.93 6.50
N PHE A 61 -0.95 6.76 7.48
CA PHE A 61 -1.06 5.76 8.53
C PHE A 61 -2.37 5.82 9.31
N THR A 62 -3.10 4.71 9.30
CA THR A 62 -4.39 4.58 9.96
C THR A 62 -4.56 3.19 10.60
N ASP A 63 -5.69 2.96 11.25
CA ASP A 63 -6.05 1.64 11.79
C ASP A 63 -6.36 0.63 10.68
N VAL A 64 -6.33 -0.67 11.03
CA VAL A 64 -6.55 -1.76 10.08
C VAL A 64 -7.91 -1.67 9.37
N GLY A 65 -8.97 -1.26 10.08
CA GLY A 65 -10.31 -1.17 9.50
C GLY A 65 -10.38 -0.09 8.41
N THR A 66 -9.85 1.09 8.71
CA THR A 66 -9.78 2.21 7.75
C THR A 66 -8.87 1.88 6.58
N PHE A 67 -7.76 1.19 6.82
CA PHE A 67 -6.87 0.71 5.76
C PHE A 67 -7.58 -0.25 4.79
N VAL A 68 -8.27 -1.27 5.31
CA VAL A 68 -9.01 -2.24 4.48
C VAL A 68 -10.13 -1.57 3.70
N ALA A 69 -10.83 -0.60 4.29
CA ALA A 69 -11.85 0.17 3.61
C ALA A 69 -11.30 1.04 2.45
N ALA A 70 -10.02 1.40 2.50
CA ALA A 70 -9.36 2.14 1.43
C ALA A 70 -8.82 1.22 0.33
N LEU A 71 -8.18 0.13 0.74
CA LEU A 71 -7.67 -0.86 -0.20
C LEU A 71 -8.80 -1.49 -1.02
N SER A 72 -9.95 -1.80 -0.40
CA SER A 72 -11.15 -2.31 -1.10
C SER A 72 -11.77 -1.34 -2.11
N LYS A 73 -11.46 -0.04 -2.03
CA LYS A 73 -11.86 0.98 -3.02
C LYS A 73 -10.83 1.16 -4.14
N THR A 74 -9.62 0.64 -3.95
CA THR A 74 -8.57 0.69 -4.96
C THR A 74 -9.00 -0.17 -6.14
N ARG A 75 -8.85 0.38 -7.34
CA ARG A 75 -9.08 -0.34 -8.60
C ARG A 75 -7.83 -0.25 -9.43
N ALA A 76 -7.43 -1.40 -9.94
CA ALA A 76 -6.40 -1.50 -10.95
C ALA A 76 -6.89 -0.79 -12.23
N SER A 77 -6.05 0.07 -12.78
CA SER A 77 -6.35 0.79 -14.02
C SER A 77 -5.05 1.24 -14.66
N GLY A 78 -5.11 1.54 -15.96
CA GLY A 78 -3.93 2.01 -16.66
C GLY A 78 -2.90 0.91 -16.93
N GLY A 79 -1.67 1.36 -17.16
CA GLY A 79 -0.61 0.57 -17.79
C GLY A 79 -0.63 0.72 -19.31
N ARG A 80 0.55 0.97 -19.89
CA ARG A 80 0.75 1.10 -21.34
C ARG A 80 1.95 0.33 -21.84
N ASP A 81 3.02 0.34 -21.07
CA ASP A 81 4.20 -0.46 -21.32
C ASP A 81 4.43 -1.44 -20.17
N ILE A 82 5.63 -2.05 -20.12
CA ILE A 82 5.98 -3.06 -19.12
C ILE A 82 6.64 -2.42 -17.88
N ALA A 83 7.09 -1.17 -17.95
CA ALA A 83 7.88 -0.56 -16.90
C ALA A 83 7.05 0.50 -16.17
N GLU A 84 6.74 0.23 -14.91
CA GLU A 84 5.84 1.08 -14.14
C GLU A 84 6.60 2.16 -13.35
N ASP A 85 5.89 3.19 -12.86
CA ASP A 85 6.51 4.30 -12.13
C ASP A 85 6.83 3.97 -10.65
N VAL A 86 7.59 2.90 -10.46
CA VAL A 86 8.00 2.37 -9.14
C VAL A 86 8.71 3.43 -8.30
N LEU A 87 9.63 4.19 -8.92
CA LEU A 87 10.39 5.23 -8.23
C LEU A 87 9.49 6.37 -7.74
N GLY A 88 8.48 6.74 -8.53
CA GLY A 88 7.47 7.70 -8.10
C GLY A 88 6.67 7.17 -6.90
N GLY A 89 6.34 5.87 -6.89
CA GLY A 89 5.72 5.20 -5.75
C GLY A 89 6.55 5.32 -4.46
N PHE A 90 7.84 4.99 -4.52
CA PHE A 90 8.74 5.13 -3.37
C PHE A 90 8.95 6.58 -2.93
N ASP A 91 9.03 7.54 -3.87
CA ASP A 91 9.08 8.96 -3.52
C ASP A 91 7.85 9.38 -2.70
N ARG A 92 6.65 8.93 -3.09
CA ARG A 92 5.42 9.19 -2.32
C ARG A 92 5.45 8.53 -0.95
N LEU A 93 5.89 7.27 -0.87
CA LEU A 93 6.02 6.55 0.40
C LEU A 93 6.95 7.26 1.39
N LEU A 94 8.07 7.81 0.90
CA LEU A 94 9.08 8.46 1.74
C LEU A 94 8.71 9.92 2.08
N THR A 95 8.04 10.64 1.17
CA THR A 95 7.83 12.10 1.33
C THR A 95 6.41 12.49 1.71
N LYS A 96 5.43 11.60 1.58
CA LYS A 96 4.00 11.90 1.85
C LYS A 96 3.41 11.17 3.04
N LEU A 97 4.05 10.11 3.53
CA LEU A 97 3.59 9.39 4.72
C LEU A 97 4.17 10.00 5.99
N SER A 98 3.35 10.07 7.04
CA SER A 98 3.72 10.62 8.34
C SER A 98 4.40 9.55 9.20
N TRP A 99 5.62 9.17 8.85
CA TRP A 99 6.43 8.22 9.62
C TRP A 99 6.73 8.77 11.02
N ASP A 100 6.48 7.96 12.04
CA ASP A 100 6.74 8.25 13.45
C ASP A 100 8.17 7.80 13.79
N SER A 101 9.02 8.72 14.27
CA SER A 101 10.43 8.43 14.57
C SER A 101 10.64 7.34 15.61
N ASP A 102 9.65 7.09 16.48
CA ASP A 102 9.74 6.10 17.56
C ASP A 102 9.04 4.77 17.19
N ALA A 103 8.54 4.64 15.96
CA ALA A 103 7.90 3.44 15.46
C ALA A 103 8.90 2.51 14.75
N ILE A 104 8.57 1.21 14.74
CA ILE A 104 9.23 0.26 13.84
C ILE A 104 8.62 0.43 12.45
N HIS A 105 9.45 0.72 11.45
CA HIS A 105 9.02 0.95 10.08
C HIS A 105 9.19 -0.30 9.22
N GLY A 106 8.17 -0.62 8.45
CA GLY A 106 8.20 -1.67 7.44
C GLY A 106 7.57 -1.19 6.13
N CYS A 107 8.07 -1.69 5.02
CA CYS A 107 7.47 -1.51 3.69
C CYS A 107 7.19 -2.87 3.07
N VAL A 108 5.98 -3.07 2.57
CA VAL A 108 5.61 -4.22 1.74
C VAL A 108 5.34 -3.68 0.34
N TRP A 109 6.16 -4.08 -0.63
CA TRP A 109 5.98 -3.69 -2.03
C TRP A 109 5.38 -4.86 -2.81
N CYS A 110 4.26 -4.61 -3.48
CA CYS A 110 3.50 -5.59 -4.27
C CYS A 110 3.43 -5.12 -5.73
N CYS A 111 4.11 -5.84 -6.62
CA CYS A 111 4.17 -5.56 -8.06
C CYS A 111 4.34 -6.86 -8.86
N ASP A 112 3.97 -6.85 -10.14
CA ASP A 112 4.21 -7.94 -11.09
C ASP A 112 5.15 -7.54 -12.25
N ALA A 113 5.48 -6.25 -12.34
CA ALA A 113 6.33 -5.66 -13.37
C ALA A 113 7.45 -4.77 -12.77
N PRO A 114 8.57 -4.60 -13.49
CA PRO A 114 9.72 -3.80 -13.04
C PRO A 114 9.46 -2.28 -12.99
#